data_AF-A0A0U3DSP6-F1
#
_entry.id   AF-A0A0U3DSP6-F1
#
_cell.length_a   1.000
_cell.length_b   1.000
_cell.length_c   1.000
_cell.angle_alpha   90.00
_cell.angle_beta   90.00
_cell.angle_gamma   90.00
#
_symmetry.space_group_name_H-M   'P 1'
#
loop_
_entity.id
_entity.type
_entity.pdbx_description
1 polymer ?
#
loop_
_entity_poly.entity_id
_entity_poly.type
_entity_poly.pdbx_seq_one_letter_code
_entity_poly.pdbx_strand_id
1 'polypeptide(L)'
;MKSYANLASRVVRILGHPNSGWSPADLDDDNALELEFRFEITSDGNKNFLLVYQSLDGRYAADSWHETEEEALACAEELFGIAPSEWVRPEPSL
;
A
#
# COMPACT_ATOMS: atom_id res chain seq x y z
N MET A 1 4.80 10.12 -13.01
CA MET A 1 4.19 8.84 -12.58
C MET A 1 2.69 8.95 -12.80
N LYS A 2 2.08 7.93 -13.38
CA LYS A 2 0.62 7.84 -13.54
C LYS A 2 0.09 6.82 -12.55
N SER A 3 -1.07 7.09 -11.95
CA SER A 3 -1.79 6.13 -11.13
C SER A 3 -2.11 4.90 -11.97
N TYR A 4 -1.71 3.74 -11.50
CA TYR A 4 -1.94 2.46 -12.16
C TYR A 4 -3.09 1.70 -11.49
N ALA A 5 -3.10 1.69 -10.16
CA ALA A 5 -4.19 1.11 -9.37
C ALA A 5 -4.26 1.82 -8.01
N ASN A 6 -5.45 1.91 -7.43
CA ASN A 6 -5.62 2.49 -6.10
C ASN A 6 -6.61 1.69 -5.24
N LEU A 7 -6.45 1.80 -3.92
CA LEU A 7 -7.41 1.38 -2.92
C LEU A 7 -7.64 2.55 -1.97
N ALA A 8 -8.88 3.07 -1.95
CA ALA A 8 -9.20 4.31 -1.26
C ALA A 8 -8.99 4.24 0.25
N SER A 9 -9.39 3.13 0.88
CA SER A 9 -9.12 2.88 2.29
C SER A 9 -9.07 1.39 2.63
N ARG A 10 -8.22 1.04 3.61
CA ARG A 10 -8.13 -0.25 4.29
C ARG A 10 -7.71 0.00 5.73
N VAL A 11 -8.32 -0.71 6.69
CA VAL A 11 -7.81 -0.76 8.06
C VAL A 11 -6.58 -1.67 8.10
N VAL A 12 -5.46 -1.12 8.56
CA VAL A 12 -4.17 -1.82 8.70
C VAL A 12 -3.77 -1.83 10.17
N ARG A 13 -3.27 -2.98 10.64
CA ARG A 13 -2.63 -3.13 11.94
C ARG A 13 -1.14 -2.79 11.79
N ILE A 14 -0.63 -1.89 12.62
CA ILE A 14 0.77 -1.47 12.60
C ILE A 14 1.42 -1.51 13.98
N LEU A 15 2.74 -1.62 14.00
CA LEU A 15 3.60 -1.43 15.18
C LEU A 15 4.56 -0.27 14.97
N GLY A 16 5.01 0.32 16.07
CA GLY A 16 6.02 1.37 16.07
C GLY A 16 5.43 2.78 15.98
N HIS A 17 6.26 3.73 15.57
CA HIS A 17 5.94 5.15 15.61
C HIS A 17 6.49 5.84 14.35
N PRO A 18 5.78 6.80 13.75
CA PRO A 18 6.10 7.32 12.42
C PRO A 18 7.51 7.91 12.32
N ASN A 19 8.03 8.47 13.42
CA ASN A 19 9.35 9.12 13.46
C ASN A 19 10.51 8.21 13.89
N SER A 20 10.25 6.97 14.30
CA SER A 20 11.29 6.04 14.79
C SER A 20 11.28 4.68 14.10
N GLY A 21 10.46 4.52 13.06
CA GLY A 21 10.24 3.26 12.37
C GLY A 21 8.92 2.62 12.78
N TRP A 22 8.25 2.04 11.79
CA TRP A 22 6.99 1.35 11.93
C TRP A 22 6.91 0.24 10.89
N SER A 23 6.05 -0.75 11.12
CA SER A 23 5.83 -1.88 10.22
C SER A 23 4.38 -2.35 10.29
N PRO A 24 3.90 -3.14 9.31
CA PRO A 24 2.72 -3.97 9.51
C PRO A 24 2.89 -4.84 10.76
N ALA A 25 1.79 -5.08 11.47
CA ALA A 25 1.75 -5.94 12.64
C ALA A 25 1.21 -7.33 12.27
N ASP A 26 1.65 -8.35 13.00
CA ASP A 26 1.03 -9.67 12.94
C ASP A 26 -0.41 -9.61 13.48
N LEU A 27 -1.24 -10.57 13.04
CA LEU A 27 -2.66 -10.64 13.41
C LEU A 27 -2.87 -10.75 14.93
N ASP A 28 -1.94 -11.41 15.63
CA ASP A 28 -2.03 -11.71 17.05
C ASP A 28 -1.26 -10.72 17.95
N ASP A 29 -0.75 -9.61 17.39
CA ASP A 29 -0.04 -8.62 18.22
C ASP A 29 -1.02 -7.70 18.96
N ASP A 30 -1.08 -7.85 20.28
CA ASP A 30 -1.94 -7.10 21.19
C ASP A 30 -1.58 -5.60 21.29
N ASN A 31 -0.38 -5.18 20.86
CA ASN A 31 0.05 -3.79 20.89
C ASN A 31 -0.16 -3.07 19.56
N ALA A 32 -0.73 -3.75 18.56
CA ALA A 32 -0.96 -3.17 17.25
C ALA A 32 -1.97 -2.01 17.31
N LEU A 33 -1.68 -0.95 16.57
CA LEU A 33 -2.61 0.13 16.32
C LEU A 33 -3.36 -0.14 15.01
N GLU A 34 -4.67 0.05 15.01
CA GLU A 34 -5.50 -0.01 13.81
C GLU A 34 -5.71 1.37 13.23
N LEU A 35 -5.31 1.56 11.98
CA LEU A 35 -5.40 2.83 11.27
C LEU A 35 -5.89 2.61 9.84
N GLU A 36 -6.65 3.55 9.30
CA GLU A 36 -7.03 3.53 7.90
C GLU A 36 -5.88 4.05 7.02
N PHE A 37 -5.55 3.30 5.98
CA PHE A 37 -4.56 3.63 4.97
C PHE A 37 -5.20 3.67 3.59
N ARG A 38 -4.73 4.60 2.76
CA ARG A 38 -4.90 4.55 1.30
C ARG A 38 -3.68 3.92 0.65
N PHE A 39 -3.90 3.28 -0.48
CA PHE A 39 -2.85 2.64 -1.27
C PHE A 39 -2.92 3.09 -2.72
N GLU A 40 -1.76 3.26 -3.32
CA GLU A 40 -1.62 3.59 -4.74
C GLU A 40 -0.43 2.85 -5.33
N ILE A 41 -0.64 2.15 -6.44
CA ILE A 41 0.42 1.70 -7.31
C ILE A 41 0.54 2.73 -8.42
N THR A 42 1.72 3.31 -8.60
CA THR A 42 2.02 4.20 -9.71
C THR A 42 3.05 3.59 -10.64
N SER A 43 2.96 3.91 -11.93
CA SER A 43 3.96 3.53 -12.93
C SER A 43 4.65 4.77 -13.49
N ASP A 44 5.95 4.68 -13.73
CA ASP A 44 6.71 5.71 -14.44
C ASP A 44 6.54 5.63 -15.96
N GLY A 45 5.83 4.61 -16.47
CA GLY A 45 5.65 4.35 -17.90
C GLY A 45 6.80 3.56 -18.54
N ASN A 46 7.81 3.15 -17.75
CA ASN A 46 8.88 2.26 -18.18
C ASN A 46 8.59 0.83 -17.73
N LYS A 47 9.27 0.39 -16.67
CA LYS A 47 9.19 -0.98 -16.13
C LYS A 47 8.94 -1.02 -14.63
N ASN A 48 9.02 0.11 -13.92
CA ASN A 48 8.97 0.07 -12.48
C ASN A 48 7.61 0.51 -11.96
N PHE A 49 7.18 -0.18 -10.91
CA PHE A 49 5.96 0.09 -10.17
C PHE A 49 6.32 0.52 -8.76
N LEU A 50 5.73 1.63 -8.32
CA LEU A 50 5.89 2.15 -6.98
C LEU A 50 4.60 1.92 -6.20
N LEU A 51 4.66 1.07 -5.19
CA LEU A 51 3.59 0.90 -4.21
C LEU A 51 3.77 1.96 -3.13
N VAL A 52 2.81 2.87 -3.01
CA VAL A 52 2.74 3.91 -1.98
C VAL A 52 1.58 3.62 -1.06
N TYR A 53 1.80 3.75 0.25
CA TYR A 53 0.75 3.58 1.24
C TYR A 53 0.89 4.60 2.36
N GLN A 54 -0.24 5.22 2.70
CA GLN A 54 -0.27 6.33 3.65
C GLN A 54 -1.54 6.26 4.48
N SER A 55 -1.38 6.39 5.80
CA SER A 55 -2.48 6.61 6.74
C SER A 55 -3.32 7.83 6.35
N LEU A 56 -4.63 7.79 6.57
CA LEU A 56 -5.52 8.90 6.18
C LEU A 56 -5.26 10.19 6.96
N ASP A 57 -4.67 10.09 8.16
CA ASP A 57 -4.22 11.25 8.96
C ASP A 57 -2.86 11.81 8.48
N GLY A 58 -2.21 11.14 7.52
CA GLY A 58 -0.97 11.53 6.89
C GLY A 58 0.29 11.29 7.71
N ARG A 59 0.20 10.67 8.90
CA ARG A 59 1.34 10.52 9.83
C ARG A 59 2.27 9.36 9.46
N TYR A 60 1.69 8.27 9.00
CA TYR A 60 2.40 7.07 8.56
C TYR A 60 2.37 7.03 7.04
N ALA A 61 3.54 6.93 6.42
CA ALA A 61 3.70 6.78 5.00
C ALA A 61 4.97 5.97 4.72
N ALA A 62 4.92 5.11 3.71
CA ALA A 62 6.08 4.45 3.15
C ALA A 62 5.79 4.05 1.70
N ASP A 63 6.84 3.61 1.02
CA ASP A 63 6.80 3.16 -0.35
C ASP A 63 7.76 2.00 -0.60
N SER A 64 7.48 1.22 -1.64
CA SER A 64 8.36 0.16 -2.13
C SER A 64 8.34 0.08 -3.65
N TRP A 65 9.52 -0.17 -4.23
CA TRP A 65 9.74 -0.27 -5.67
C TRP A 65 9.76 -1.73 -6.13
N HIS A 66 9.09 -2.00 -7.25
CA HIS A 66 8.94 -3.33 -7.84
C HIS A 66 9.17 -3.28 -9.36
N GLU A 67 9.69 -4.36 -9.95
CA GLU A 67 9.97 -4.46 -11.38
C GLU A 67 8.73 -4.81 -12.21
N THR A 68 7.67 -5.32 -11.55
CA THR A 68 6.41 -5.68 -12.21
C THR A 68 5.20 -5.22 -11.39
N GLU A 69 4.05 -5.16 -12.04
CA GLU A 69 2.79 -4.91 -11.37
C GLU A 69 2.46 -6.05 -10.41
N GLU A 70 2.68 -7.29 -10.86
CA GLU A 70 2.40 -8.49 -10.09
C GLU A 70 3.19 -8.52 -8.79
N GLU A 71 4.46 -8.09 -8.80
CA GLU A 71 5.27 -7.96 -7.58
C GLU A 71 4.73 -6.88 -6.63
N ALA A 72 4.28 -5.73 -7.17
CA ALA A 72 3.69 -4.68 -6.34
C ALA A 72 2.37 -5.15 -5.68
N LEU A 73 1.53 -5.88 -6.42
CA LEU A 73 0.30 -6.47 -5.91
C LEU A 73 0.59 -7.57 -4.88
N ALA A 74 1.54 -8.47 -5.16
CA ALA A 74 1.95 -9.52 -4.23
C ALA A 74 2.50 -8.94 -2.92
N CYS A 75 3.32 -7.89 -3.00
CA CYS A 75 3.81 -7.18 -1.82
C CYS A 75 2.66 -6.60 -0.98
N ALA A 76 1.63 -6.03 -1.62
CA ALA A 76 0.46 -5.53 -0.90
C ALA A 76 -0.40 -6.64 -0.29
N GLU A 77 -0.53 -7.78 -0.96
CA GLU A 77 -1.21 -8.96 -0.44
C GLU A 77 -0.47 -9.56 0.76
N GLU A 78 0.86 -9.72 0.66
CA GLU A 78 1.70 -10.28 1.72
C GLU A 78 1.74 -9.39 2.96
N LEU A 79 1.89 -8.08 2.79
CA LEU A 79 2.07 -7.14 3.92
C LEU A 79 0.74 -6.69 4.55
N PHE A 80 -0.33 -6.60 3.76
CA PHE A 80 -1.57 -5.95 4.17
C PHE A 80 -2.83 -6.79 3.89
N GLY A 81 -2.68 -7.99 3.33
CA GLY A 81 -3.81 -8.86 2.99
C GLY A 81 -4.71 -8.28 1.90
N ILE A 82 -4.20 -7.39 1.04
CA ILE A 82 -4.97 -6.75 -0.03
C ILE A 82 -4.98 -7.62 -1.27
N ALA A 83 -6.12 -8.24 -1.58
CA ALA A 83 -6.24 -9.07 -2.75
C ALA A 83 -6.18 -8.24 -4.06
N PRO A 84 -5.63 -8.77 -5.17
CA PRO A 84 -5.59 -8.07 -6.46
C PRO A 84 -6.94 -7.56 -6.98
N SER A 85 -8.04 -8.23 -6.61
CA SER A 85 -9.41 -7.86 -7.02
C SER A 85 -9.99 -6.64 -6.29
N GLU A 86 -9.36 -6.19 -5.20
CA GLU A 86 -9.83 -5.05 -4.40
C GLU A 86 -9.32 -3.71 -4.96
N TRP A 87 -8.36 -3.75 -5.87
CA TRP A 87 -7.78 -2.58 -6.50
C TRP A 87 -8.65 -2.01 -7.61
N VAL A 88 -8.83 -0.69 -7.60
CA VAL A 88 -9.50 0.05 -8.67
C VAL A 88 -8.45 0.52 -9.67
N ARG A 89 -8.57 0.08 -10.92
CA ARG A 89 -7.74 0.53 -12.04
C ARG A 89 -8.42 1.70 -12.75
N PRO A 90 -7.71 2.80 -13.04
CA PRO A 90 -8.27 3.85 -13.87
C PRO A 90 -8.59 3.29 -15.26
N GLU A 91 -9.76 3.63 -15.80
CA GLU A 91 -10.12 3.22 -17.16
C GLU A 91 -9.05 3.73 -18.15
N PRO A 92 -8.65 2.93 -19.15
CA PRO A 92 -7.79 3.42 -20.20
C PRO A 92 -8.50 4.59 -20.88
N SER A 93 -7.87 5.76 -20.85
CA SER A 93 -8.35 6.93 -21.58
C SER A 93 -8.32 6.59 -23.07
N LEU A 94 -9.51 6.46 -23.68
CA LEU A 94 -9.70 6.22 -25.12
C LEU A 94 -9.13 7.35 -25.98
#